data_AF-A0A3P1TA87-F1
#
_entry.id   AF-A0A3P1TA87-F1
#
_cell.length_a   1.000
_cell.length_b   1.000
_cell.length_c   1.000
_cell.angle_alpha   90.00
_cell.angle_beta   90.00
_cell.angle_gamma   90.00
#
_symmetry.space_group_name_H-M   'P 1'
#
loop_
_entity.id
_entity.type
_entity.pdbx_description
1 polymer ?
#
loop_
_entity_poly.entity_id
_entity_poly.type
_entity_poly.pdbx_seq_one_letter_code
_entity_poly.pdbx_strand_id
1 'polypeptide(L)'
;MSDLEFSRERVGVKAKESWTDSDTFAIIGSEAGRLDPASAFSQEPLGDRLAGVGELRAAFDLLCVSAAGTIMELSDACAVLGSGTDSAVSNMDETEQRSSFDFEELHRRMSGGDEFEGPR
;
A
#
# COMPACT_ATOMS: atom_id res chain seq x y z
N MET A 1 -32.37 22.83 8.42
CA MET A 1 -31.51 22.50 7.27
C MET A 1 -30.92 21.14 7.58
N SER A 2 -31.10 20.17 6.70
CA SER A 2 -30.43 18.87 6.80
C SER A 2 -28.99 19.04 6.34
N ASP A 3 -28.02 18.72 7.20
CA ASP A 3 -26.58 18.73 6.88
C ASP A 3 -26.33 17.84 5.66
N LEU A 4 -25.90 18.46 4.56
CA LEU A 4 -25.44 17.75 3.38
C LEU A 4 -23.93 17.57 3.50
N GLU A 5 -23.50 16.66 4.38
CA GLU A 5 -22.10 16.27 4.48
C GLU A 5 -21.80 15.07 3.57
N PHE A 6 -20.65 15.15 2.91
CA PHE A 6 -20.10 14.02 2.17
C PHE A 6 -19.69 12.92 3.17
N SER A 7 -20.30 11.74 3.06
CA SER A 7 -20.00 10.58 3.92
C SER A 7 -19.27 9.52 3.12
N ARG A 8 -17.95 9.42 3.31
CA ARG A 8 -17.09 8.41 2.66
C ARG A 8 -17.54 6.98 2.89
N GLU A 9 -17.99 6.69 4.11
CA GLU A 9 -18.54 5.38 4.48
C GLU A 9 -19.78 5.03 3.64
N ARG A 10 -20.68 6.00 3.42
CA ARG A 10 -21.91 5.80 2.63
C ARG A 10 -21.68 5.61 1.14
N VAL A 11 -20.61 6.18 0.57
CA VAL A 11 -20.20 5.93 -0.84
C VAL A 11 -19.26 4.73 -0.98
N GLY A 12 -18.98 4.00 0.10
CA GLY A 12 -18.13 2.80 0.05
C GLY A 12 -16.65 3.10 -0.18
N VAL A 13 -16.21 4.35 0.06
CA VAL A 13 -14.79 4.72 0.01
C VAL A 13 -14.14 4.18 1.28
N LYS A 14 -13.71 2.91 1.22
CA LYS A 14 -12.85 2.32 2.24
C LYS A 14 -11.41 2.73 1.95
N ALA A 15 -11.02 3.90 2.47
CA ALA A 15 -9.69 4.48 2.22
C ALA A 15 -8.50 3.60 2.66
N LYS A 16 -8.73 2.53 3.44
CA LYS A 16 -7.63 1.99 4.25
C LYS A 16 -7.70 0.53 4.69
N GLU A 17 -8.87 -0.11 4.74
CA GLU A 17 -9.02 -1.26 5.64
C GLU A 17 -8.25 -2.53 5.23
N SER A 18 -7.66 -2.60 4.04
CA SER A 18 -7.10 -3.87 3.56
C SER A 18 -5.96 -3.76 2.56
N TRP A 19 -5.03 -2.79 2.70
CA TRP A 19 -3.79 -2.88 1.91
C TRP A 19 -2.79 -3.84 2.54
N THR A 20 -3.22 -5.08 2.74
CA THR A 20 -2.40 -6.20 3.23
C THR A 20 -1.50 -6.77 2.14
N ASP A 21 -1.57 -6.25 0.91
CA ASP A 21 -0.77 -6.71 -0.21
C ASP A 21 0.72 -6.48 0.06
N SER A 22 1.09 -5.37 0.73
CA SER A 22 2.47 -5.13 1.15
C SER A 22 2.96 -6.24 2.09
N ASP A 23 2.22 -6.53 3.16
CA ASP A 23 2.56 -7.61 4.09
C ASP A 23 2.58 -8.98 3.41
N THR A 24 1.65 -9.23 2.48
CA THR A 24 1.56 -10.48 1.73
C THR A 24 2.78 -10.67 0.83
N PHE A 25 3.16 -9.63 0.07
CA PHE A 25 4.37 -9.66 -0.74
C PHE A 25 5.62 -9.77 0.12
N ALA A 26 5.70 -9.09 1.26
CA ALA A 26 6.83 -9.22 2.18
C ALA A 26 7.01 -10.67 2.68
N ILE A 27 5.91 -11.33 3.07
CA ILE A 27 5.93 -12.75 3.49
C ILE A 27 6.40 -13.63 2.33
N ILE A 28 5.78 -13.51 1.14
CA ILE A 28 6.13 -14.34 -0.02
C ILE A 28 7.59 -14.11 -0.45
N GLY A 29 8.04 -12.86 -0.48
CA GLY A 29 9.41 -12.50 -0.84
C GLY A 29 10.44 -13.08 0.14
N SER A 30 10.11 -13.05 1.44
CA SER A 30 10.95 -13.66 2.47
C SER A 30 11.09 -15.17 2.31
N GLU A 31 10.01 -15.88 1.93
CA GLU A 31 10.04 -17.33 1.69
C GLU A 31 10.70 -17.69 0.36
N ALA A 32 10.51 -16.88 -0.68
CA ALA A 32 11.19 -17.06 -1.97
C ALA A 32 12.72 -17.01 -1.83
N GLY A 33 13.23 -16.14 -0.96
CA GLY A 33 14.66 -16.06 -0.64
C GLY A 33 15.21 -17.25 0.16
N ARG A 34 14.35 -18.10 0.72
CA ARG A 34 14.71 -19.28 1.54
C ARG A 34 14.59 -20.59 0.78
N LEU A 35 14.19 -20.55 -0.50
CA LEU A 35 14.16 -21.72 -1.35
C LEU A 35 15.59 -22.25 -1.52
N ASP A 36 15.84 -23.47 -1.04
CA ASP A 36 17.10 -24.16 -1.22
C ASP A 36 17.00 -25.19 -2.36
N PRO A 37 17.57 -24.89 -3.54
CA PRO A 37 17.60 -25.83 -4.65
C PRO A 37 18.38 -27.12 -4.38
N ALA A 38 19.26 -27.14 -3.37
CA ALA A 38 20.19 -28.26 -3.16
C ALA A 38 19.48 -29.61 -3.10
N SER A 39 18.31 -29.64 -2.46
CA SER A 39 17.48 -30.84 -2.30
C SER A 39 16.74 -31.25 -3.58
N ALA A 40 16.52 -30.33 -4.51
CA ALA A 40 15.85 -30.58 -5.79
C ALA A 40 16.79 -31.18 -6.84
N PHE A 41 18.12 -31.10 -6.62
CA PHE A 41 19.12 -31.60 -7.56
C PHE A 41 19.70 -32.95 -7.10
N SER A 42 19.71 -33.92 -8.02
CA SER A 42 20.38 -35.20 -7.78
C SER A 42 21.86 -34.99 -7.48
N GLN A 43 22.32 -35.56 -6.37
CA GLN A 43 23.73 -35.62 -5.98
C GLN A 43 24.43 -36.86 -6.55
N GLU A 44 23.70 -37.73 -7.26
CA GLU A 44 24.29 -38.92 -7.85
C GLU A 44 25.22 -38.55 -9.01
N PRO A 45 26.38 -39.23 -9.14
CA PRO A 45 27.33 -38.91 -10.19
C PRO A 45 26.75 -39.29 -11.54
N LEU A 46 26.27 -38.29 -12.29
CA LEU A 46 25.79 -38.43 -13.68
C LEU A 46 26.93 -38.66 -14.70
N GLY A 47 28.12 -39.07 -14.25
CA GLY A 47 29.32 -39.18 -15.07
C GLY A 47 29.71 -37.83 -15.69
N ASP A 48 30.13 -37.83 -16.95
CA ASP A 48 30.62 -36.63 -17.67
C ASP A 48 29.56 -35.52 -17.88
N ARG A 49 28.32 -35.71 -17.41
CA ARG A 49 27.19 -34.76 -17.58
C ARG A 49 27.00 -33.77 -16.42
N LEU A 50 27.95 -33.68 -15.49
CA LEU A 50 27.85 -32.82 -14.29
C LEU A 50 27.85 -31.31 -14.58
N ALA A 51 28.41 -30.88 -15.73
CA ALA A 51 28.47 -29.45 -16.09
C ALA A 51 27.07 -28.80 -16.17
N GLY A 52 26.11 -29.47 -16.82
CA GLY A 52 24.74 -28.96 -16.95
C GLY A 52 23.96 -28.90 -15.63
N VAL A 53 24.29 -29.77 -14.66
CA VAL A 53 23.68 -29.71 -13.31
C VAL A 53 24.19 -28.51 -12.52
N GLY A 54 25.49 -28.21 -12.62
CA GLY A 54 26.06 -27.02 -12.01
C GLY A 54 25.48 -25.73 -12.58
N GLU A 55 25.35 -25.64 -13.91
CA GLU A 55 24.72 -24.50 -14.59
C GLU A 55 23.26 -24.33 -14.19
N LEU A 56 22.49 -25.43 -14.14
CA LEU A 56 21.08 -25.38 -13.75
C LEU A 56 20.91 -24.95 -12.29
N ARG A 57 21.80 -25.38 -11.40
CA ARG A 57 21.79 -24.94 -10.00
C ARG A 57 22.07 -23.45 -9.86
N ALA A 58 23.10 -22.95 -10.55
CA ALA A 58 23.42 -21.53 -10.56
C ALA A 58 22.28 -20.67 -11.14
N ALA A 59 21.63 -21.14 -12.21
CA ALA A 59 20.49 -20.47 -12.81
C ALA A 59 19.28 -20.43 -11.85
N PHE A 60 19.04 -21.50 -11.09
CA PHE A 60 17.96 -21.56 -10.11
C PHE A 60 18.25 -20.65 -8.90
N ASP A 61 19.48 -20.63 -8.38
CA ASP A 61 19.89 -19.70 -7.33
C ASP A 61 19.64 -18.24 -7.75
N LEU A 62 20.03 -17.89 -8.98
CA LEU A 62 19.79 -16.56 -9.53
C LEU A 62 18.30 -16.24 -9.63
N LEU A 63 17.48 -17.21 -10.06
CA LEU A 63 16.02 -17.06 -10.14
C LEU A 63 15.42 -16.78 -8.76
N CYS A 64 15.78 -17.54 -7.74
CA CYS A 64 15.27 -17.36 -6.37
C CYS A 64 15.60 -15.98 -5.82
N VAL A 65 16.86 -15.55 -5.94
CA VAL A 65 17.30 -14.22 -5.48
C VAL A 65 16.57 -13.11 -6.26
N SER A 66 16.47 -13.23 -7.58
CA SER A 66 15.82 -12.23 -8.43
C SER A 66 14.32 -12.13 -8.15
N ALA A 67 13.65 -13.27 -7.96
CA ALA A 67 12.24 -13.34 -7.62
C ALA A 67 11.98 -12.74 -6.24
N ALA A 68 12.78 -13.09 -5.23
CA ALA A 68 12.69 -12.51 -3.90
C ALA A 68 12.83 -10.98 -3.93
N GLY A 69 13.86 -10.47 -4.62
CA GLY A 69 14.05 -9.03 -4.80
C GLY A 69 12.86 -8.34 -5.49
N THR A 70 12.38 -8.92 -6.59
CA THR A 70 11.23 -8.36 -7.33
C THR A 70 9.97 -8.31 -6.47
N ILE A 71 9.72 -9.36 -5.67
CA ILE A 71 8.56 -9.43 -4.79
C ILE A 71 8.67 -8.41 -3.64
N MET A 72 9.86 -8.19 -3.10
CA MET A 72 10.10 -7.16 -2.09
C MET A 72 9.88 -5.74 -2.63
N GLU A 73 10.28 -5.47 -3.87
CA GLU A 73 9.98 -4.18 -4.52
C GLU A 73 8.47 -3.95 -4.70
N LEU A 74 7.69 -5.00 -4.98
CA LEU A 74 6.23 -4.91 -5.00
C LEU A 74 5.65 -4.61 -3.62
N SER A 75 6.20 -5.23 -2.57
CA SER A 75 5.84 -4.91 -1.18
C SER A 75 6.06 -3.44 -0.86
N ASP A 76 7.23 -2.91 -1.22
CA ASP A 76 7.59 -1.51 -0.98
C ASP A 76 6.71 -0.56 -1.80
N ALA A 77 6.43 -0.88 -3.06
CA ALA A 77 5.50 -0.10 -3.89
C ALA A 77 4.09 -0.06 -3.29
N CYS A 78 3.57 -1.19 -2.80
CA CYS A 78 2.28 -1.25 -2.10
C CYS A 78 2.29 -0.41 -0.82
N ALA A 79 3.38 -0.46 -0.03
CA ALA A 79 3.51 0.37 1.17
C ALA A 79 3.53 1.88 0.85
N VAL A 80 4.30 2.28 -0.16
CA VAL A 80 4.39 3.68 -0.61
C VAL A 80 3.04 4.18 -1.10
N LEU A 81 2.37 3.42 -1.96
CA LEU A 81 1.05 3.82 -2.45
C LEU A 81 0.02 3.91 -1.31
N GLY A 82 0.11 3.03 -0.30
CA GLY A 82 -0.74 3.08 0.89
C GLY A 82 -0.55 4.35 1.69
N SER A 83 0.71 4.70 1.97
CA SER A 83 1.04 5.94 2.67
C SER A 83 0.64 7.21 1.91
N GLY A 84 0.74 7.19 0.57
CA GLY A 84 0.34 8.30 -0.28
C GLY A 84 -1.17 8.51 -0.31
N THR A 85 -1.92 7.41 -0.29
CA THR A 85 -3.39 7.45 -0.22
C THR A 85 -3.86 8.05 1.10
N ASP A 86 -3.27 7.64 2.22
CA ASP A 86 -3.55 8.22 3.55
C ASP A 86 -3.34 9.74 3.59
N SER A 87 -2.22 10.20 3.04
CA SER A 87 -1.86 11.62 3.01
C SER A 87 -2.83 12.42 2.12
N ALA A 88 -3.19 11.89 0.94
CA ALA A 88 -4.14 12.54 0.03
C ALA A 88 -5.54 12.63 0.64
N VAL A 89 -5.99 11.58 1.34
CA VAL A 89 -7.27 11.52 2.04
C VAL A 89 -7.35 12.58 3.14
N SER A 90 -6.30 12.70 3.97
CA SER A 90 -6.19 13.74 5.01
C SER A 90 -6.26 15.15 4.41
N ASN A 91 -5.51 15.41 3.33
CA ASN A 91 -5.51 16.73 2.68
C ASN A 91 -6.89 17.10 2.10
N MET A 92 -7.60 16.12 1.55
CA MET A 92 -8.96 16.33 1.03
C MET A 92 -9.95 16.61 2.17
N ASP A 93 -9.83 15.92 3.32
CA ASP A 93 -10.67 16.21 4.50
C ASP A 93 -10.46 17.63 5.04
N GLU A 94 -9.21 18.06 5.17
CA GLU A 94 -8.88 19.41 5.61
C GLU A 94 -9.43 20.48 4.65
N THR A 95 -9.35 20.20 3.35
CA THR A 95 -9.89 21.10 2.32
C THR A 95 -11.41 21.17 2.36
N GLU A 96 -12.10 20.04 2.52
CA GLU A 96 -13.55 19.99 2.66
C GLU A 96 -14.03 20.73 3.92
N GLN A 97 -13.42 20.46 5.08
CA GLN A 97 -13.76 21.16 6.32
C GLN A 97 -13.60 22.68 6.19
N ARG A 98 -12.51 23.12 5.56
CA ARG A 98 -12.25 24.55 5.33
C ARG A 98 -13.28 25.17 4.39
N SER A 99 -13.63 24.48 3.30
CA SER A 99 -14.64 24.96 2.35
C SER A 99 -16.03 25.04 2.98
N SER A 100 -16.39 24.09 3.85
CA SER A 100 -17.66 24.11 4.59
C SER A 100 -17.71 25.28 5.56
N PHE A 101 -16.64 25.50 6.33
CA PHE A 101 -16.54 26.63 7.25
C PHE A 101 -16.66 27.97 6.52
N ASP A 102 -15.91 28.16 5.43
CA ASP A 102 -15.93 29.40 4.64
C ASP A 102 -17.33 29.66 4.06
N PHE A 103 -18.05 28.61 3.64
CA PHE A 103 -19.42 28.71 3.15
C PHE A 103 -20.41 29.10 4.25
N GLU A 104 -20.31 28.49 5.43
CA GLU A 104 -21.15 28.85 6.59
C GLU A 104 -20.89 30.28 7.05
N GLU A 105 -19.63 30.71 7.07
CA GLU A 105 -19.27 32.09 7.39
C GLU A 105 -19.86 33.07 6.37
N LEU A 106 -19.74 32.78 5.07
CA LEU A 106 -20.31 33.59 4.01
C LEU A 106 -21.83 33.66 4.13
N HIS A 107 -22.49 32.52 4.37
CA HIS A 107 -23.92 32.43 4.58
C HIS A 107 -24.36 33.28 5.78
N ARG A 108 -23.66 33.16 6.92
CA ARG A 108 -23.91 33.97 8.14
C ARG A 108 -23.78 35.47 7.89
N ARG A 109 -22.79 35.89 7.10
CA ARG A 109 -22.60 37.30 6.71
C ARG A 109 -23.72 37.80 5.80
N MET A 110 -24.21 36.95 4.90
CA MET A 110 -25.29 37.30 3.97
C MET A 110 -26.69 37.21 4.58
N SER A 111 -26.87 36.40 5.63
CA SER A 111 -28.15 36.24 6.34
C SER A 111 -28.38 37.32 7.42
N GLY A 112 -27.43 38.23 7.64
CA GLY A 112 -27.56 39.35 8.59
C GLY A 112 -27.37 38.97 10.07
N GLY A 113 -26.39 38.14 10.40
CA GLY A 113 -26.19 37.62 11.77
C GLY A 113 -25.95 38.68 12.85
N ASP A 114 -26.80 38.66 13.88
CA ASP A 114 -26.65 39.33 15.17
C ASP A 114 -25.36 38.92 15.91
N GLU A 115 -24.89 39.82 16.79
CA GLU A 115 -23.68 39.73 17.63
C GLU A 115 -23.60 38.41 18.44
N PHE A 116 -22.44 37.75 18.44
CA PHE A 116 -22.16 36.63 19.35
C PHE A 116 -20.80 36.78 20.03
N GLU A 117 -20.81 36.77 21.37
CA GLU A 117 -19.65 36.64 22.26
C GLU A 117 -18.97 35.28 22.05
N GLY A 118 -17.68 35.29 21.69
CA GLY A 118 -16.91 34.07 21.42
C GLY A 118 -16.72 33.16 22.65
N PRO A 119 -16.44 31.85 22.43
CA PRO A 119 -16.22 30.91 23.51
C PRO A 119 -14.82 31.09 24.15
N ARG A 120 -14.75 30.83 25.47
CA ARG A 120 -13.50 30.65 26.24
C ARG A 120 -12.98 29.22 26.09
#